data_AF-A0A5Q4GXN7-F1
#
_entry.id   AF-A0A5Q4GXN7-F1
#
_cell.length_a   1.000
_cell.length_b   1.000
_cell.length_c   1.000
_cell.angle_alpha   90.00
_cell.angle_beta   90.00
_cell.angle_gamma   90.00
#
_symmetry.space_group_name_H-M   'P 1'
#
loop_
_entity.id
_entity.type
_entity.pdbx_description
1 polymer ?
#
loop_
_entity_poly.entity_id
_entity_poly.type
_entity_poly.pdbx_seq_one_letter_code
_entity_poly.pdbx_strand_id
1 'polypeptide(L)'
;MERRVFLKSAIPAAALLHGGFGGLSLFATEKDGSNTVFDTYDLVVIGGTLFGCFAARRAARKGRRVLLIERRTFLGTDITAT
;
A
#
# COMPACT_ATOMS: atom_id res chain seq x y z
N MET A 1 -8.22 -7.53 -13.96
CA MET A 1 -8.21 -6.07 -13.73
C MET A 1 -6.96 -5.48 -14.37
N GLU A 2 -7.12 -4.59 -15.36
CA GLU A 2 -6.03 -4.01 -16.14
C GLU A 2 -5.20 -3.04 -15.29
N ARG A 3 -3.90 -3.31 -15.12
CA ARG A 3 -2.95 -2.49 -14.31
C ARG A 3 -3.01 -1.00 -14.64
N ARG A 4 -3.29 -0.65 -15.90
CA ARG A 4 -3.34 0.74 -16.38
C ARG A 4 -4.55 1.52 -15.86
N VAL A 5 -5.65 0.83 -15.56
CA VAL A 5 -6.90 1.45 -15.13
C VAL A 5 -6.82 1.80 -13.64
N PHE A 6 -6.25 0.91 -12.83
CA PHE A 6 -6.00 1.13 -11.39
C PHE A 6 -5.04 2.29 -11.11
N LEU A 7 -3.95 2.41 -11.88
CA LEU A 7 -3.01 3.54 -11.74
C LEU A 7 -3.64 4.88 -12.13
N LYS A 8 -4.56 4.89 -13.11
CA LYS A 8 -5.25 6.12 -13.52
C LYS A 8 -6.28 6.60 -12.51
N SER A 9 -6.90 5.70 -11.73
CA SER A 9 -7.83 6.07 -10.67
C SER A 9 -7.13 6.40 -9.34
N ALA A 10 -6.02 5.73 -9.02
CA ALA A 10 -5.32 5.90 -7.74
C ALA A 10 -4.47 7.19 -7.65
N ILE A 11 -3.87 7.65 -8.76
CA ILE A 11 -2.97 8.81 -8.75
C ILE A 11 -3.70 10.13 -8.44
N PRO A 12 -4.87 10.45 -9.04
CA PRO A 12 -5.60 11.67 -8.72
C PRO A 12 -6.09 11.70 -7.27
N ALA A 13 -6.55 10.56 -6.76
CA ALA A 13 -7.04 10.44 -5.37
C ALA A 13 -5.91 10.60 -4.34
N ALA A 14 -4.72 10.04 -4.61
CA ALA A 14 -3.56 10.19 -3.74
C ALA A 14 -2.97 11.61 -3.77
N ALA A 15 -2.94 12.26 -4.93
CA ALA A 15 -2.41 13.61 -5.08
C ALA A 15 -3.31 14.68 -4.43
N LEU A 16 -4.63 14.51 -4.47
CA LEU A 16 -5.59 15.41 -3.81
C LEU A 16 -5.59 15.29 -2.29
N LEU A 17 -5.26 14.12 -1.74
CA LEU A 17 -5.22 13.86 -0.30
C LEU A 17 -3.85 14.12 0.34
N HIS A 18 -2.77 14.17 -0.46
CA HIS A 18 -1.40 14.47 -0.01
C HIS A 18 -0.78 15.61 -0.81
N GLY A 19 -1.49 16.74 -0.84
CA GLY A 19 -0.91 18.02 -1.25
C GLY A 19 0.35 18.32 -0.42
N GLY A 20 1.50 18.02 -1.02
CA GLY A 20 2.82 18.55 -0.70
C GLY A 20 3.26 18.43 0.75
N PHE A 21 3.81 17.29 1.17
CA PHE A 21 4.97 17.28 2.08
C PHE A 21 5.64 15.90 1.99
N GLY A 22 6.95 15.89 1.78
CA GLY A 22 7.74 14.68 1.62
C GLY A 22 7.49 13.67 2.74
N GLY A 23 6.97 12.51 2.35
CA GLY A 23 6.69 11.38 3.26
C GLY A 23 5.35 11.52 3.99
N LEU A 24 4.25 11.10 3.37
CA LEU A 24 2.96 11.04 4.08
C LEU A 24 2.11 9.82 3.74
N SER A 25 1.47 9.37 4.83
CA SER A 25 0.64 8.19 5.05
C SER A 25 -0.76 8.32 4.43
N LEU A 26 -1.07 7.52 3.40
CA LEU A 26 -2.41 7.52 2.80
C LEU A 26 -3.22 6.32 3.31
N PHE A 27 -4.18 6.58 4.20
CA PHE A 27 -5.32 5.68 4.43
C PHE A 27 -6.35 5.96 3.34
N ALA A 28 -6.51 5.05 2.39
CA ALA A 28 -7.65 5.04 1.48
C ALA A 28 -8.55 3.86 1.84
N THR A 29 -9.75 4.16 2.34
CA THR A 29 -10.86 3.20 2.35
C THR A 29 -11.55 3.32 1.00
N GLU A 30 -11.45 2.28 0.18
CA GLU A 30 -12.24 2.13 -1.02
C GLU A 30 -13.17 0.94 -0.79
N LYS A 31 -14.44 1.23 -0.54
CA LYS A 31 -15.49 0.22 -0.47
C LYS A 31 -15.90 -0.09 -1.91
N ASP A 32 -15.18 -1.00 -2.57
CA ASP A 32 -15.57 -1.48 -3.89
C ASP A 32 -16.10 -2.92 -3.82
N GLY A 33 -17.32 -3.10 -4.30
CA GLY A 33 -18.13 -4.32 -4.21
C GLY A 33 -17.71 -5.41 -5.20
N SER A 34 -16.41 -5.67 -5.35
CA SER A 34 -15.93 -6.79 -6.15
C SER A 34 -15.69 -8.01 -5.26
N ASN A 35 -16.52 -9.03 -5.47
CA ASN A 35 -16.50 -10.30 -4.75
C ASN A 35 -15.25 -11.12 -5.10
N THR A 36 -14.12 -10.74 -4.51
CA THR A 36 -12.93 -11.60 -4.37
C THR A 36 -12.69 -11.74 -2.87
N VAL A 37 -12.70 -12.97 -2.38
CA VAL A 37 -12.55 -13.30 -0.96
C VAL A 37 -11.10 -13.09 -0.53
N PHE A 38 -10.64 -11.85 -0.55
CA PHE A 38 -9.55 -11.43 0.31
C PHE A 38 -10.17 -11.00 1.63
N ASP A 39 -9.65 -11.54 2.73
CA ASP A 39 -10.04 -11.09 4.05
C ASP A 39 -9.87 -9.57 4.11
N THR A 40 -10.81 -8.87 4.75
CA THR A 40 -10.77 -7.40 4.77
C THR A 40 -9.50 -6.92 5.49
N TYR A 41 -8.75 -6.03 4.84
CA TYR A 41 -7.54 -5.41 5.40
C TYR A 41 -7.85 -3.98 5.84
N ASP A 42 -7.35 -3.60 7.02
CA ASP A 42 -7.46 -2.25 7.55
C ASP A 42 -6.44 -1.29 6.91
N LEU A 43 -5.36 -1.84 6.35
CA LEU A 43 -4.27 -1.08 5.72
C LEU A 43 -3.63 -1.88 4.59
N VAL A 44 -3.46 -1.24 3.43
CA VAL A 44 -2.65 -1.74 2.32
C VAL A 44 -1.39 -0.90 2.20
N VAL A 45 -0.22 -1.53 2.21
CA VAL A 45 1.09 -0.92 2.02
C VAL A 45 1.64 -1.35 0.67
N ILE A 46 1.88 -0.39 -0.21
CA ILE A 46 2.47 -0.64 -1.53
C ILE A 46 3.96 -0.30 -1.47
N GLY A 47 4.81 -1.28 -1.76
CA GLY A 47 6.26 -1.18 -1.70
C GLY A 47 6.84 -1.88 -0.47
N GLY A 48 7.60 -2.95 -0.69
CA GLY A 48 8.30 -3.74 0.31
C GLY A 48 9.69 -3.23 0.64
N THR A 49 9.92 -1.91 0.59
CA THR A 49 11.18 -1.30 1.04
C THR A 49 11.34 -1.41 2.55
N LEU A 50 12.49 -1.04 3.10
CA LEU A 50 12.71 -0.97 4.53
C LEU A 50 11.60 -0.15 5.21
N PHE A 51 11.33 1.04 4.69
CA PHE A 51 10.26 1.90 5.18
C PHE A 51 8.89 1.21 5.14
N GLY A 52 8.53 0.61 4.00
CA GLY A 52 7.23 -0.08 3.84
C GLY A 52 7.05 -1.23 4.83
N CYS A 53 8.08 -2.07 4.99
CA CYS A 53 8.10 -3.15 5.97
C CYS A 53 7.93 -2.63 7.41
N PHE A 54 8.60 -1.54 7.77
CA PHE A 54 8.48 -0.93 9.09
C PHE A 54 7.10 -0.31 9.34
N ALA A 55 6.50 0.36 8.34
CA ALA A 55 5.16 0.91 8.42
C ALA A 55 4.10 -0.20 8.60
N ALA A 56 4.17 -1.25 7.77
CA ALA A 56 3.28 -2.40 7.87
C ALA A 56 3.40 -3.09 9.24
N ARG A 57 4.63 -3.35 9.70
CA ARG A 57 4.90 -3.93 11.03
C ARG A 57 4.32 -3.08 12.15
N ARG A 58 4.46 -1.75 12.09
CA ARG A 58 3.93 -0.85 13.14
C ARG A 58 2.41 -0.90 13.20
N ALA A 59 1.74 -0.97 12.05
CA ALA A 59 0.29 -1.11 11.97
C ALA A 59 -0.18 -2.49 12.45
N ALA A 60 0.48 -3.57 12.04
CA ALA A 60 0.18 -4.92 12.49
C ALA A 60 0.34 -5.06 14.02
N ARG A 61 1.38 -4.45 14.61
CA ARG A 61 1.56 -4.38 16.08
C ARG A 61 0.45 -3.61 16.82
N LYS A 62 -0.35 -2.81 16.12
CA LYS A 62 -1.55 -2.16 16.68
C LYS A 62 -2.82 -3.00 16.48
N GLY A 63 -2.71 -4.25 16.04
CA GLY A 63 -3.83 -5.15 15.81
C GLY A 63 -4.54 -4.98 14.47
N ARG A 64 -3.97 -4.20 13.54
CA ARG A 64 -4.55 -4.01 12.20
C ARG A 64 -4.24 -5.19 11.31
N ARG A 65 -5.20 -5.59 10.47
CA ARG A 65 -4.98 -6.52 9.35
C ARG A 65 -4.30 -5.76 8.21
N VAL A 66 -3.04 -6.09 7.94
CA VAL A 66 -2.20 -5.35 6.97
C VAL A 66 -1.87 -6.23 5.76
N LEU A 67 -2.11 -5.71 4.57
CA LEU A 67 -1.61 -6.27 3.31
C LEU A 67 -0.39 -5.47 2.85
N LEU A 68 0.77 -6.09 2.74
CA LEU A 68 1.96 -5.48 2.14
C LEU A 68 2.20 -6.09 0.76
N ILE A 69 2.31 -5.25 -0.26
CA ILE A 69 2.47 -5.66 -1.66
C ILE A 69 3.82 -5.16 -2.16
N GLU A 70 4.65 -6.07 -2.64
CA GLU A 70 5.89 -5.74 -3.34
C GLU A 70 5.84 -6.27 -4.76
N ARG A 71 6.38 -5.50 -5.72
CA ARG A 71 6.42 -5.89 -7.13
C ARG A 71 7.41 -7.04 -7.35
N ARG A 72 8.53 -7.02 -6.63
CA ARG A 72 9.59 -8.02 -6.76
C ARG A 72 9.30 -9.26 -5.92
N THR A 73 10.07 -10.31 -6.18
CA THR A 73 9.99 -11.58 -5.42
C THR A 73 10.66 -11.50 -4.05
N PHE A 74 11.28 -10.37 -3.71
CA PHE A 74 11.97 -10.14 -2.45
C PHE A 74 11.68 -8.73 -1.91
N LEU A 75 11.80 -8.58 -0.59
CA LEU A 75 11.67 -7.31 0.13
C LEU A 75 13.01 -6.57 0.22
N GLY A 76 12.98 -5.33 0.69
CA GLY A 76 14.14 -4.53 1.00
C GLY A 76 14.91 -4.07 -0.23
N THR A 77 14.24 -3.79 -1.35
CA THR A 77 14.87 -3.31 -2.60
C THR A 77 15.83 -2.11 -2.40
N ASP A 78 15.63 -1.32 -1.35
CA ASP A 78 16.44 -0.17 -0.96
C ASP A 78 17.70 -0.53 -0.14
N ILE A 79 17.80 -1.77 0.34
CA ILE A 79 18.91 -2.26 1.19
C ILE A 79 19.53 -3.58 0.73
N THR A 80 18.92 -4.27 -0.23
CA THR A 80 19.46 -5.49 -0.84
C THR A 80 20.11 -5.18 -2.18
N ALA A 81 21.27 -5.78 -2.45
CA ALA A 81 21.80 -5.84 -3.81
C ALA A 81 20.90 -6.80 -4.60
N THR A 82 20.22 -6.27 -5.63
CA THR A 82 19.35 -7.03 -6.53
C THR A 82 20.14 -7.59 -7.69
#